data_AF-A0A964PT45-F1
#
_entry.id   AF-A0A964PT45-F1
#
_cell.length_a   1.000
_cell.length_b   1.000
_cell.length_c   1.000
_cell.angle_alpha   90.00
_cell.angle_beta   90.00
_cell.angle_gamma   90.00
#
_symmetry.space_group_name_H-M   'P 1'
#
loop_
_entity.id
_entity.type
_entity.pdbx_description
1 polymer ?
#
loop_
_entity_poly.entity_id
_entity_poly.type
_entity_poly.pdbx_seq_one_letter_code
_entity_poly.pdbx_strand_id
1 'polypeptide(L)' 'MDTTIRNLDEAAYREIKARAALSGKTMGEAVNEAILAYVATPGPAQRTVSLRDLRPRPYPTGNERLSENVDAVVYGV' A
#
# COMPACT_ATOMS: atom_id res chain seq x y z
N MET A 1 17.54 -14.40 -20.10
CA MET A 1 18.67 -13.45 -20.15
C MET A 1 19.35 -13.52 -18.81
N ASP A 2 20.67 -13.64 -18.76
CA ASP A 2 21.39 -13.68 -17.48
C ASP A 2 21.60 -12.26 -16.97
N THR A 3 21.25 -12.02 -15.70
CA THR A 3 21.33 -10.70 -15.07
C THR A 3 21.83 -10.84 -13.64
N THR A 4 22.86 -10.08 -13.31
CA THR A 4 23.47 -10.08 -11.97
C THR A 4 22.85 -8.96 -11.13
N ILE A 5 22.13 -9.32 -10.07
CA ILE A 5 21.60 -8.38 -9.08
C ILE A 5 22.63 -8.23 -7.96
N ARG A 6 22.99 -6.98 -7.62
CA ARG A 6 23.96 -6.64 -6.56
C ARG A 6 23.26 -5.90 -5.42
N ASN A 7 23.94 -5.78 -4.27
CA ASN A 7 23.45 -5.07 -3.08
C ASN A 7 22.13 -5.61 -2.51
N LEU A 8 21.96 -6.93 -2.52
CA LEU A 8 20.85 -7.59 -1.82
C LEU A 8 21.13 -7.61 -0.32
N ASP A 9 20.09 -7.32 0.46
CA ASP A 9 20.13 -7.56 1.90
C ASP A 9 20.38 -9.05 2.18
N GLU A 10 21.26 -9.32 3.15
CA GLU A 10 21.69 -10.68 3.44
C GLU A 10 20.54 -11.54 4.00
N ALA A 11 19.69 -10.96 4.84
CA ALA A 11 18.56 -11.68 5.42
C ALA A 11 17.53 -12.02 4.33
N ALA A 12 17.21 -11.05 3.46
CA ALA A 12 16.32 -11.27 2.32
C ALA A 12 16.85 -12.36 1.37
N TYR A 13 18.16 -12.35 1.08
CA TYR A 13 18.79 -13.40 0.27
C TYR A 13 18.64 -14.79 0.90
N ARG A 14 18.90 -14.92 2.22
CA ARG A 14 18.78 -16.19 2.94
C ARG A 14 17.33 -16.69 2.95
N GLU A 15 16.37 -15.81 3.15
CA GLU A 15 14.95 -16.17 3.16
C GLU A 15 14.47 -16.68 1.79
N ILE A 16 14.81 -15.97 0.71
CA ILE A 16 14.47 -16.42 -0.65
C ILE A 16 15.17 -17.74 -0.97
N LYS A 17 16.44 -17.91 -0.57
CA LYS A 17 17.18 -19.16 -0.78
C LYS A 17 16.52 -20.34 -0.05
N ALA A 18 16.09 -20.14 1.19
CA ALA A 18 15.35 -21.15 1.95
C ALA A 18 14.03 -21.50 1.27
N ARG A 19 13.26 -20.49 0.83
CA ARG A 19 11.97 -20.69 0.14
C ARG A 19 12.15 -21.41 -1.20
N ALA A 20 13.22 -21.10 -1.95
CA ALA A 20 13.56 -21.78 -3.20
C ALA A 20 13.86 -23.27 -2.95
N ALA A 21 14.68 -23.58 -1.94
CA ALA A 21 15.03 -24.95 -1.56
C ALA A 21 13.79 -25.77 -1.15
N LEU A 22 12.91 -25.19 -0.34
CA LEU A 22 11.65 -25.83 0.08
C LEU A 22 10.68 -26.06 -1.07
N SER A 23 10.72 -25.20 -2.09
CA SER A 23 9.81 -25.28 -3.24
C SER A 23 10.38 -26.08 -4.42
N GLY A 24 11.60 -26.62 -4.28
CA GLY A 24 12.29 -27.31 -5.37
C GLY A 24 12.67 -26.41 -6.56
N LYS A 25 12.75 -25.09 -6.34
CA LYS A 25 13.04 -24.09 -7.36
C LYS A 25 14.50 -23.66 -7.30
N THR A 26 15.04 -23.26 -8.44
CA THR A 26 16.32 -22.56 -8.49
C THR A 26 16.19 -21.17 -7.85
N MET A 27 17.32 -20.61 -7.42
CA MET A 27 17.36 -19.24 -6.89
C MET A 27 16.84 -18.22 -7.91
N GLY A 28 17.17 -18.41 -9.21
CA GLY A 28 16.72 -17.52 -10.28
C GLY A 28 15.21 -17.53 -10.47
N GLU A 29 14.58 -18.70 -10.44
CA GLU A 29 13.12 -18.84 -10.53
C GLU A 29 12.42 -18.16 -9.35
N ALA A 30 12.91 -18.39 -8.12
CA ALA A 30 12.34 -17.79 -6.92
C ALA A 30 12.44 -16.26 -6.93
N VAL A 31 13.58 -15.71 -7.36
CA VAL A 31 13.77 -14.26 -7.50
C VAL A 31 12.87 -13.70 -8.61
N ASN A 32 12.77 -14.38 -9.75
CA ASN A 32 11.93 -13.93 -10.86
C ASN A 32 10.44 -13.90 -10.45
N GLU A 33 9.95 -14.93 -9.77
CA GLU A 33 8.59 -14.94 -9.22
C GLU A 33 8.36 -13.81 -8.23
N ALA A 34 9.30 -13.56 -7.32
CA ALA A 34 9.20 -12.47 -6.35
C ALA A 34 9.12 -11.10 -7.03
N ILE A 35 9.93 -10.87 -8.07
CA ILE A 35 9.91 -9.64 -8.87
C ILE A 35 8.58 -9.49 -9.60
N LEU A 36 8.10 -10.55 -10.26
CA LEU A 36 6.84 -10.53 -10.98
C LEU A 36 5.66 -10.24 -10.03
N ALA A 37 5.66 -10.85 -8.85
CA ALA A 37 4.65 -10.59 -7.82
C ALA A 37 4.70 -9.14 -7.34
N TYR A 38 5.90 -8.59 -7.13
CA TYR A 38 6.07 -7.20 -6.74
C TYR A 38 5.56 -6.22 -7.81
N VAL A 39 5.90 -6.46 -9.09
CA VAL A 39 5.46 -5.61 -10.22
C VAL A 39 3.95 -5.73 -10.47
N ALA A 40 3.39 -6.94 -10.31
CA ALA A 40 1.96 -7.18 -10.48
C ALA A 40 1.12 -6.62 -9.33
N THR A 41 1.72 -6.42 -8.15
CA THR A 41 1.05 -5.76 -7.03
C THR A 41 0.85 -4.30 -7.41
N PRO A 42 -0.42 -3.82 -7.58
CA PRO A 42 -0.64 -2.40 -7.71
C PRO A 42 -0.03 -1.75 -6.47
N GLY A 43 0.94 -0.85 -6.66
CA GLY A 43 1.51 -0.10 -5.54
C GLY A 43 0.39 0.49 -4.68
N PRO A 44 0.63 0.77 -3.38
CA PRO A 44 -0.38 1.37 -2.53
C PRO A 44 -0.90 2.57 -3.31
N ALA A 45 -2.16 2.50 -3.76
CA ALA A 45 -2.74 3.58 -4.50
C ALA A 45 -2.62 4.77 -3.56
N GLN A 46 -1.67 5.67 -3.84
CA GLN A 46 -1.78 7.03 -3.36
C GLN A 46 -3.09 7.44 -3.97
N ARG A 47 -4.15 7.33 -3.17
CA ARG A 47 -5.47 7.82 -3.51
C ARG A 47 -5.29 9.32 -3.54
N THR A 48 -4.77 9.82 -4.67
CA THR A 48 -4.72 11.22 -5.01
C THR A 48 -6.15 11.59 -5.38
N VAL A 49 -7.04 11.56 -4.39
CA VAL A 49 -8.41 12.04 -4.57
C VAL A 49 -8.28 13.55 -4.64
N SER A 50 -8.63 14.11 -5.80
CA SER A 50 -8.69 15.55 -5.93
C SER A 50 -9.80 16.05 -5.01
N LEU A 51 -9.59 17.18 -4.33
CA LEU A 51 -10.70 17.87 -3.64
C LEU A 51 -11.84 18.22 -4.62
N ARG A 52 -11.54 18.31 -5.93
CA ARG A 52 -12.54 18.51 -6.99
C ARG A 52 -13.43 17.29 -7.24
N ASP A 53 -12.97 16.10 -6.86
CA ASP A 53 -13.72 14.84 -7.06
C ASP A 53 -14.67 14.56 -5.88
N LEU A 54 -14.59 15.34 -4.81
CA LEU A 54 -15.50 15.21 -3.67
C LEU A 54 -16.92 15.65 -4.07
N ARG A 55 -17.86 14.72 -3.97
CA ARG A 55 -19.30 15.02 -4.10
C ARG A 55 -19.87 15.40 -2.72
N PRO A 56 -20.61 16.51 -2.60
CA PRO A 56 -21.30 16.84 -1.38
C PRO A 56 -22.23 15.70 -0.97
N ARG A 57 -22.06 15.20 0.26
CA ARG A 57 -22.98 14.23 0.81
C ARG A 57 -24.28 14.95 1.17
N PRO A 58 -25.47 14.42 0.83
CA PRO A 58 -26.71 15.00 1.28
C PRO A 58 -26.83 14.75 2.80
N TYR A 59 -26.46 15.75 3.59
CA TYR A 59 -26.68 15.71 5.02
C TYR A 59 -28.18 15.87 5.33
N PRO A 60 -28.71 15.17 6.33
CA PRO A 60 -30.09 15.35 6.76
C PRO A 60 -30.31 16.77 7.29
N THR A 61 -31.56 17.23 7.21
CA THR A 61 -32.01 18.51 7.78
C THR A 61 -31.71 18.58 9.28
N GLY A 62 -31.25 19.74 9.77
CA GLY A 62 -30.81 19.94 11.15
C GLY A 62 -29.28 19.93 11.35
N ASN A 63 -28.51 19.71 10.28
CA ASN A 63 -27.05 19.71 10.30
C ASN A 63 -26.42 21.02 9.77
N GLU A 64 -27.20 22.07 9.61
CA GLU A 64 -26.77 23.33 8.98
C GLU A 64 -25.63 24.01 9.75
N ARG A 65 -25.59 23.85 11.08
CA ARG A 65 -24.55 24.38 11.98
C ARG A 65 -23.75 23.29 12.70
N LEU A 66 -23.71 22.07 12.14
CA LEU A 66 -23.10 20.93 12.81
C LEU A 66 -21.65 21.19 13.25
N SER A 67 -20.85 21.84 12.41
CA SER A 67 -19.46 22.18 12.75
C SER A 67 -19.37 23.11 13.95
N GLU A 68 -20.22 24.14 14.01
CA GLU A 68 -20.25 25.10 15.12
C GLU A 68 -20.76 24.44 16.41
N ASN A 69 -21.75 23.56 16.30
CA ASN A 69 -22.27 22.79 17.44
C ASN A 69 -21.20 21.84 18.00
N VAL A 70 -20.42 21.19 17.14
CA VAL A 70 -19.31 20.33 17.56
C VAL A 70 -18.19 21.16 18.19
N ASP A 71 -17.86 22.32 17.63
CA ASP A 71 -16.85 23.21 18.21
C ASP A 71 -17.24 23.69 19.61
N ALA A 72 -18.52 24.03 19.83
CA ALA A 72 -19.02 24.40 21.16
C ALA A 72 -18.91 23.24 22.17
N VAL A 73 -19.11 21.99 21.74
CA VAL A 73 -18.99 20.81 22.62
C VAL A 73 -17.54 20.44 22.91
N VAL A 74 -16.66 20.49 21.90
CA VAL A 74 -15.27 20.03 22.02
C VAL A 74 -14.38 21.11 22.63
N TYR A 75 -14.61 22.38 22.27
CA TYR A 75 -13.77 23.50 22.66
C TYR A 75 -14.45 24.47 23.63
N GLY A 76 -15.75 24.31 23.91
CA GLY A 76 -16.44 25.04 24.99
C GLY A 76 -16.65 26.54 24.74
N VAL A 77 -16.67 26.96 23.48
CA VAL A 77 -16.83 28.38 23.08
C VAL A 77 -18.31 28.78 23.02
#